data_AF-A0A2S5R0S0-F1
#
_entry.id   AF-A0A2S5R0S0-F1
#
_cell.length_a   1.000
_cell.length_b   1.000
_cell.length_c   1.000
_cell.angle_alpha   90.00
_cell.angle_beta   90.00
_cell.angle_gamma   90.00
#
_symmetry.space_group_name_H-M   'P 1'
#
loop_
_entity.id
_entity.type
_entity.pdbx_description
1 polymer ?
#
loop_
_entity_poly.entity_id
_entity_poly.type
_entity_poly.pdbx_seq_one_letter_code
_entity_poly.pdbx_strand_id
1 'polypeptide(L)'
;MNNVYIDVFNTIKQLSDIDEKTLTQRALKTAEEVGEMAKYVIPYENGFATTHRFVTDTKILEEAVDTILCAMSVAYKLGYEDSDISDMMAQKCIKWSRLQQASIKGRFPIPFEIHVTVRIPHEDWIEPFKDRCAQLGVKPIVLDLKEGLQDVMTSSIIVTDNVGAYNEMLRISQHLRDFGYDVVRDKIETVPWHPAVPLFEEDVNPNRYFECHINIVVNDEERQLLVDWNDRFNVGGHFSKNVFKRINETDFVQMFTLRSTTIKNSYNVNTAGDFSSYIYLVLEKLNGLDGLRSGSVMKHTIEYAIFDTNIAHDTSWVTKGE
;
A
#
# COMPACT_ATOMS: atom_id res chain seq x y z
N MET A 1 49.66 33.19 -2.88
CA MET A 1 49.80 31.92 -2.13
C MET A 1 49.18 30.85 -3.00
N ASN A 2 49.93 29.82 -3.38
CA ASN A 2 49.41 28.70 -4.16
C ASN A 2 48.37 27.96 -3.32
N ASN A 3 47.13 27.88 -3.81
CA ASN A 3 46.13 27.00 -3.22
C ASN A 3 46.62 25.56 -3.43
N VAL A 4 47.14 24.96 -2.36
CA VAL A 4 47.39 23.52 -2.31
C VAL A 4 46.02 22.86 -2.37
N TYR A 5 45.73 22.19 -3.48
CA TYR A 5 44.52 21.37 -3.60
C TYR A 5 44.72 20.16 -2.70
N ILE A 6 44.07 20.16 -1.54
CA ILE A 6 44.05 19.00 -0.64
C ILE A 6 43.07 18.01 -1.23
N ASP A 7 43.54 16.80 -1.52
CA ASP A 7 42.66 15.68 -1.78
C ASP A 7 42.03 15.23 -0.46
N VAL A 8 40.81 15.70 -0.23
CA VAL A 8 40.10 15.53 1.04
C VAL A 8 39.88 14.06 1.37
N PHE A 9 39.48 13.23 0.40
CA PHE A 9 39.22 11.81 0.62
C PHE A 9 40.49 11.05 0.98
N ASN A 10 41.56 11.24 0.19
CA ASN A 10 42.84 10.62 0.48
C ASN A 10 43.43 11.08 1.83
N THR A 11 43.23 12.35 2.19
CA THR A 11 43.68 12.87 3.49
C THR A 11 42.90 12.23 4.65
N ILE A 12 41.58 12.10 4.54
CA ILE A 12 40.74 11.45 5.57
C ILE A 12 41.14 9.99 5.74
N LYS A 13 41.39 9.27 4.64
CA LYS A 13 41.84 7.87 4.69
C LYS A 13 43.17 7.75 5.43
N GLN A 14 44.17 8.55 5.07
CA GLN A 14 45.48 8.56 5.74
C GLN A 14 45.38 8.88 7.23
N LEU A 15 44.56 9.87 7.61
CA LEU A 15 44.31 10.20 9.01
C LEU A 15 43.59 9.08 9.75
N SER A 16 42.68 8.37 9.07
CA SER A 16 41.95 7.24 9.62
C SER A 16 42.83 6.01 9.83
N ASP A 17 43.86 5.82 9.02
CA ASP A 17 44.82 4.71 9.14
C ASP A 17 45.73 4.87 10.37
N ILE A 18 46.13 6.11 10.68
CA ILE A 18 46.98 6.41 11.84
C ILE A 18 46.19 6.59 13.15
N ASP A 19 44.86 6.68 13.10
CA ASP A 19 44.04 6.85 14.30
C ASP A 19 44.02 5.55 15.15
N GLU A 20 44.57 5.64 16.36
CA GLU A 20 44.71 4.51 17.29
C GLU A 20 43.38 4.03 17.89
N LYS A 21 42.27 4.79 17.72
CA LYS A 21 40.96 4.39 18.24
C LYS A 21 40.50 3.05 17.68
N THR A 22 39.95 2.22 18.57
CA THR A 22 39.19 1.02 18.22
C THR A 22 37.91 1.36 17.46
N LEU A 23 37.32 0.38 16.78
CA LEU A 23 36.04 0.55 16.08
C LEU A 23 34.94 1.09 17.01
N THR A 24 34.82 0.54 18.22
CA THR A 24 33.85 0.99 19.23
C THR A 24 34.09 2.44 19.63
N GLN A 25 35.34 2.84 19.86
CA GLN A 25 35.68 4.23 20.21
C GLN A 25 35.36 5.20 19.06
N ARG A 26 35.58 4.80 17.80
CA ARG A 26 35.21 5.62 16.63
C ARG A 26 33.69 5.77 16.51
N ALA A 27 32.94 4.69 16.69
CA ALA A 27 31.48 4.75 16.68
C ALA A 27 30.91 5.65 17.81
N LEU A 28 31.49 5.58 19.02
CA LEU A 28 31.12 6.47 20.12
C LEU A 28 31.51 7.92 19.84
N LYS A 29 32.65 8.17 19.18
CA LYS A 29 33.03 9.52 18.75
C LYS A 29 32.06 10.08 17.71
N THR A 30 31.58 9.27 16.76
CA THR A 30 30.49 9.69 15.85
C THR A 30 29.24 10.11 16.62
N ALA A 31 28.86 9.39 17.69
CA ALA A 31 27.71 9.76 18.51
C ALA A 31 27.93 11.06 19.31
N GLU A 32 29.16 11.33 19.76
CA GLU A 32 29.57 12.59 20.39
C GLU A 32 29.36 13.78 19.44
N GLU A 33 29.86 13.69 18.19
CA GLU A 33 29.70 14.76 17.20
C GLU A 33 28.23 15.00 16.81
N VAL A 34 27.40 13.96 16.75
CA VAL A 34 25.95 14.11 16.55
C VAL A 34 25.32 14.90 17.71
N GLY A 35 25.78 14.68 18.94
CA GLY A 35 25.34 15.43 20.13
C GLY A 35 25.79 16.89 20.09
N GLU A 36 27.01 17.16 19.65
CA GLU A 36 27.54 18.51 19.43
C GLU A 36 26.73 19.25 18.36
N MET A 37 26.46 18.60 17.22
CA MET A 37 25.59 19.15 16.17
C MET A 37 24.20 19.50 16.73
N ALA A 38 23.57 18.62 17.50
CA ALA A 38 22.27 18.89 18.11
C ALA A 38 22.32 20.06 19.11
N LYS A 39 23.40 20.20 19.89
CA LYS A 39 23.61 21.30 20.84
C LYS A 39 23.60 22.68 20.16
N TYR A 40 24.00 22.77 18.89
CA TYR A 40 23.99 24.00 18.10
C TYR A 40 22.71 24.18 17.26
N VAL A 41 22.16 23.12 16.67
CA VAL A 41 20.91 23.20 15.87
C VAL A 41 19.72 23.66 16.72
N ILE A 42 19.54 23.09 17.92
CA ILE A 42 18.36 23.38 18.74
C ILE A 42 18.26 24.87 19.15
N PRO A 43 19.32 25.55 19.62
CA PRO A 43 19.30 27.00 19.82
C PRO A 43 19.13 27.81 18.54
N TYR A 44 19.74 27.39 17.43
CA TYR A 44 19.65 28.09 16.14
C TYR A 44 18.19 28.18 15.63
N GLU A 45 17.41 27.13 15.86
CA GLU A 45 15.97 27.10 15.53
C GLU A 45 15.06 27.69 16.62
N ASN A 46 15.62 28.34 17.64
CA ASN A 46 14.88 28.87 18.80
C ASN A 46 14.08 27.81 19.57
N GLY A 47 14.66 26.62 19.76
CA GLY A 47 14.07 25.57 20.59
C GLY A 47 13.68 26.07 21.99
N PHE A 48 12.65 25.47 22.55
CA PHE A 48 12.17 25.82 23.89
C PHE A 48 13.31 25.66 24.93
N ALA A 49 13.52 26.68 25.77
CA ALA A 49 14.57 26.75 26.79
C ALA A 49 16.04 26.74 26.29
N THR A 50 16.31 26.97 25.01
CA THR A 50 17.68 26.99 24.46
C THR A 50 18.15 28.34 23.93
N THR A 51 17.26 29.33 23.86
CA THR A 51 17.47 30.68 23.27
C THR A 51 18.51 31.56 23.99
N HIS A 52 18.98 31.14 25.17
CA HIS A 52 20.08 31.82 25.88
C HIS A 52 21.45 31.60 25.20
N ARG A 53 21.55 30.67 24.23
CA ARG A 53 22.76 30.42 23.43
C ARG A 53 22.57 30.98 22.03
N PHE A 54 23.48 31.88 21.62
CA PHE A 54 23.54 32.39 20.25
C PHE A 54 24.43 31.49 19.39
N VAL A 55 23.94 31.06 18.23
CA VAL A 55 24.61 30.10 17.34
C VAL A 55 24.53 30.59 15.90
N THR A 56 25.58 30.36 15.11
CA THR A 56 25.61 30.66 13.68
C THR A 56 25.51 29.37 12.84
N ASP A 57 25.07 29.51 11.60
CA ASP A 57 25.04 28.43 10.60
C ASP A 57 26.41 27.80 10.35
N THR A 58 27.48 28.59 10.44
CA THR A 58 28.86 28.13 10.28
C THR A 58 29.23 27.08 11.34
N LYS A 59 28.74 27.24 12.58
CA LYS A 59 28.94 26.23 13.63
C LYS A 59 28.16 24.95 13.37
N ILE A 60 26.98 25.02 12.78
CA ILE A 60 26.23 23.83 12.37
C ILE A 60 26.97 23.09 11.24
N LEU A 61 27.53 23.82 10.28
CA LEU A 61 28.32 23.23 9.20
C LEU A 61 29.57 22.52 9.72
N GLU A 62 30.28 23.12 10.68
CA GLU A 62 31.46 22.54 11.35
C GLU A 62 31.12 21.16 11.94
N GLU A 63 30.10 21.08 12.81
CA GLU A 63 29.72 19.81 13.44
C GLU A 63 29.14 18.79 12.45
N ALA A 64 28.47 19.25 11.40
CA ALA A 64 27.99 18.36 10.34
C ALA A 64 29.15 17.70 9.59
N VAL A 65 30.23 18.46 9.33
CA VAL A 65 31.46 17.93 8.73
C VAL A 65 32.17 16.99 9.71
N ASP A 66 32.28 17.33 10.98
CA ASP A 66 32.91 16.45 11.99
C ASP A 66 32.18 15.11 12.13
N THR A 67 30.85 15.13 12.05
CA THR A 67 30.03 13.91 11.98
C THR A 67 30.37 13.04 10.76
N ILE A 68 30.50 13.66 9.58
CA ILE A 68 30.87 12.97 8.34
C ILE A 68 32.27 12.37 8.44
N LEU A 69 33.24 13.14 8.94
CA LEU A 69 34.63 12.70 9.14
C LEU A 69 34.70 11.48 10.06
N CYS A 70 34.00 11.52 11.19
CA CYS A 70 33.95 10.40 12.12
C CYS A 70 33.28 9.16 11.49
N ALA A 71 32.18 9.34 10.74
CA ALA A 71 31.52 8.25 10.05
C ALA A 71 32.39 7.61 8.95
N MET A 72 33.13 8.42 8.19
CA MET A 72 34.09 7.93 7.20
C MET A 72 35.25 7.17 7.85
N SER A 73 35.75 7.67 8.98
CA SER A 73 36.79 6.99 9.77
C SER A 73 36.36 5.59 10.24
N VAL A 74 35.07 5.38 10.53
CA VAL A 74 34.51 4.05 10.82
C VAL A 74 34.57 3.14 9.59
N ALA A 75 34.19 3.64 8.41
CA ALA A 75 34.23 2.87 7.18
C ALA A 75 35.67 2.45 6.80
N TYR A 76 36.62 3.38 6.83
CA TYR A 76 38.03 3.07 6.57
C TYR A 76 38.62 2.10 7.60
N LYS A 77 38.23 2.19 8.88
CA LYS A 77 38.67 1.23 9.91
C LYS A 77 38.24 -0.21 9.61
N LEU A 78 37.12 -0.38 8.90
CA LEU A 78 36.61 -1.68 8.48
C LEU A 78 37.24 -2.17 7.17
N GLY A 79 38.12 -1.37 6.55
CA GLY A 79 38.82 -1.73 5.32
C GLY A 79 38.04 -1.42 4.04
N TYR A 80 37.01 -0.57 4.11
CA TYR A 80 36.30 -0.13 2.90
C TYR A 80 37.12 0.92 2.14
N GLU A 81 37.09 0.83 0.82
CA GLU A 81 37.76 1.76 -0.08
C GLU A 81 36.80 2.90 -0.50
N ASP A 82 37.36 3.96 -1.09
CA ASP A 82 36.58 5.12 -1.56
C ASP A 82 35.48 4.72 -2.55
N SER A 83 35.74 3.70 -3.38
CA SER A 83 34.75 3.14 -4.31
C SER A 83 33.58 2.48 -3.56
N ASP A 84 33.85 1.72 -2.50
CA ASP A 84 32.81 1.03 -1.73
C ASP A 84 31.89 2.04 -1.02
N ILE A 85 32.50 3.08 -0.45
CA ILE A 85 31.79 4.17 0.22
C ILE A 85 30.94 4.93 -0.80
N SER A 86 31.51 5.26 -1.97
CA SER A 86 30.81 5.96 -3.05
C SER A 86 29.62 5.17 -3.59
N ASP A 87 29.79 3.86 -3.80
CA ASP A 87 28.73 2.96 -4.25
C ASP A 87 27.60 2.86 -3.21
N MET A 88 27.95 2.74 -1.93
CA MET A 88 26.98 2.74 -0.84
C MET A 88 26.24 4.09 -0.73
N MET A 89 26.94 5.21 -0.85
CA MET A 89 26.33 6.54 -0.88
C MET A 89 25.35 6.68 -2.05
N ALA A 90 25.74 6.22 -3.25
CA ALA A 90 24.86 6.23 -4.42
C ALA A 90 23.60 5.39 -4.18
N GLN A 91 23.73 4.18 -3.61
CA GLN A 91 22.60 3.34 -3.23
C GLN A 91 21.68 4.02 -2.20
N LYS A 92 22.25 4.69 -1.18
CA LYS A 92 21.46 5.41 -0.17
C LYS A 92 20.80 6.66 -0.72
N CYS A 93 21.44 7.39 -1.63
CA CYS A 93 20.84 8.53 -2.35
C CYS A 93 19.65 8.08 -3.21
N ILE A 94 19.78 6.94 -3.91
CA ILE A 94 18.66 6.34 -4.64
C ILE A 94 17.53 5.96 -3.67
N LYS A 95 17.84 5.32 -2.53
CA LYS A 95 16.83 5.00 -1.49
C LYS A 95 16.17 6.26 -0.93
N TRP A 96 16.94 7.30 -0.63
CA TRP A 96 16.42 8.54 -0.06
C TRP A 96 15.55 9.31 -1.07
N SER A 97 15.98 9.38 -2.33
CA SER A 97 15.20 9.91 -3.43
C SER A 97 13.88 9.15 -3.61
N ARG A 98 13.91 7.81 -3.51
CA ARG A 98 12.70 6.98 -3.53
C ARG A 98 11.75 7.31 -2.37
N LEU A 99 12.27 7.48 -1.15
CA LEU A 99 11.46 7.89 0.01
C LEU A 99 10.84 9.28 -0.18
N GLN A 100 11.60 10.23 -0.72
CA GLN A 100 11.09 11.56 -1.03
C GLN A 100 10.03 11.52 -2.15
N GLN A 101 10.24 10.73 -3.20
CA GLN A 101 9.26 10.54 -4.28
C GLN A 101 7.98 9.84 -3.80
N ALA A 102 8.09 8.85 -2.91
CA ALA A 102 6.96 8.24 -2.23
C ALA A 102 6.24 9.24 -1.31
N SER A 103 6.94 10.26 -0.79
CA SER A 103 6.34 11.35 -0.02
C SER A 103 5.69 12.43 -0.91
N ILE A 104 6.06 12.49 -2.20
CA ILE A 104 5.51 13.43 -3.20
C ILE A 104 4.23 12.87 -3.85
N LYS A 105 4.03 11.55 -3.91
CA LYS A 105 2.75 10.89 -4.25
C LYS A 105 1.98 10.56 -2.96
N GLY A 106 0.75 11.06 -2.80
CA GLY A 106 -0.06 10.76 -1.61
C GLY A 106 -0.08 11.86 -0.55
N ARG A 107 -0.13 13.15 -0.96
CA ARG A 107 -0.62 14.18 -0.04
C ARG A 107 -2.07 13.86 0.30
N PHE A 108 -2.33 13.59 1.57
CA PHE A 108 -3.69 13.59 2.09
C PHE A 108 -4.36 14.94 1.79
N PRO A 109 -5.67 14.95 1.54
CA PRO A 109 -6.56 13.80 1.58
C PRO A 109 -6.50 12.96 0.28
N ILE A 110 -6.60 11.63 0.40
CA ILE A 110 -6.68 10.69 -0.74
C ILE A 110 -7.92 9.81 -0.62
N PRO A 111 -8.43 9.23 -1.72
CA PRO A 111 -9.64 8.44 -1.68
C PRO A 111 -9.42 7.08 -1.00
N PHE A 112 -10.33 6.75 -0.09
CA PHE A 112 -10.51 5.45 0.52
C PHE A 112 -11.90 4.92 0.17
N GLU A 113 -12.02 3.62 -0.08
CA GLU A 113 -13.29 2.91 -0.14
C GLU A 113 -13.47 2.08 1.14
N ILE A 114 -14.66 2.19 1.75
CA ILE A 114 -14.99 1.52 3.01
C ILE A 114 -16.14 0.55 2.77
N HIS A 115 -15.91 -0.70 3.16
CA HIS A 115 -16.89 -1.76 3.14
C HIS A 115 -17.13 -2.30 4.55
N VAL A 116 -18.39 -2.35 4.96
CA VAL A 116 -18.81 -3.00 6.20
C VAL A 116 -19.80 -4.09 5.84
N THR A 117 -19.45 -5.34 6.11
CA THR A 117 -20.27 -6.52 5.82
C THR A 117 -21.05 -6.94 7.05
N VAL A 118 -22.33 -7.24 6.86
CA VAL A 118 -23.23 -7.73 7.90
C VAL A 118 -23.70 -9.15 7.58
N ARG A 119 -23.98 -9.92 8.61
CA ARG A 119 -24.71 -11.19 8.47
C ARG A 119 -26.13 -10.88 7.99
N ILE A 120 -26.65 -11.70 7.08
CA ILE A 120 -28.05 -11.63 6.65
C ILE A 120 -28.94 -11.76 7.90
N PRO A 121 -29.73 -10.74 8.24
CA PRO A 121 -30.32 -10.66 9.57
C PRO A 121 -31.65 -11.41 9.72
N HIS A 122 -32.51 -11.50 8.69
CA HIS A 122 -33.84 -12.16 8.72
C HIS A 122 -34.45 -12.26 7.30
N GLU A 123 -35.55 -12.98 7.12
CA GLU A 123 -36.38 -12.92 5.89
C GLU A 123 -36.93 -11.49 5.72
N ASP A 124 -36.93 -10.94 4.50
CA ASP A 124 -37.31 -9.54 4.17
C ASP A 124 -36.34 -8.41 4.60
N TRP A 125 -35.05 -8.71 4.74
CA TRP A 125 -34.02 -7.74 5.16
C TRP A 125 -33.67 -6.63 4.16
N ILE A 126 -34.01 -6.78 2.87
CA ILE A 126 -33.48 -5.93 1.77
C ILE A 126 -33.88 -4.45 1.93
N GLU A 127 -35.18 -4.16 2.05
CA GLU A 127 -35.66 -2.78 2.14
C GLU A 127 -35.23 -2.09 3.45
N PRO A 128 -35.35 -2.74 4.64
CA PRO A 128 -34.79 -2.19 5.87
C PRO A 128 -33.30 -1.86 5.75
N PHE A 129 -32.49 -2.72 5.13
CA PHE A 129 -31.06 -2.49 4.96
C PHE A 129 -30.78 -1.29 4.03
N LYS A 130 -31.52 -1.16 2.92
CA LYS A 130 -31.41 0.01 2.03
C LYS A 130 -31.76 1.30 2.77
N ASP A 131 -32.82 1.31 3.56
CA ASP A 131 -33.24 2.47 4.34
C ASP A 131 -32.18 2.88 5.37
N ARG A 132 -31.55 1.92 6.06
CA ARG A 132 -30.45 2.21 6.99
C ARG A 132 -29.20 2.71 6.28
N CYS A 133 -28.85 2.14 5.12
CA CYS A 133 -27.75 2.64 4.30
C CYS A 133 -27.99 4.09 3.86
N ALA A 134 -29.22 4.40 3.43
CA ALA A 134 -29.60 5.77 3.06
C ALA A 134 -29.49 6.75 4.23
N GLN A 135 -29.93 6.35 5.44
CA GLN A 135 -29.77 7.15 6.67
C GLN A 135 -28.29 7.43 7.00
N LEU A 136 -27.39 6.51 6.68
CA LEU A 136 -25.95 6.65 6.92
C LEU A 136 -25.18 7.35 5.79
N GLY A 137 -25.83 7.63 4.66
CA GLY A 137 -25.21 8.21 3.48
C GLY A 137 -24.31 7.25 2.71
N VAL A 138 -24.50 5.93 2.86
CA VAL A 138 -23.68 4.89 2.22
C VAL A 138 -24.51 4.07 1.22
N LYS A 139 -23.85 3.41 0.27
CA LYS A 139 -24.52 2.59 -0.74
C LYS A 139 -24.67 1.15 -0.25
N PRO A 140 -25.86 0.53 -0.34
CA PRO A 140 -26.00 -0.90 -0.11
C PRO A 140 -25.47 -1.70 -1.31
N ILE A 141 -24.73 -2.77 -1.02
CA ILE A 141 -24.26 -3.74 -2.00
C ILE A 141 -24.66 -5.14 -1.52
N VAL A 142 -25.22 -5.91 -2.46
CA VAL A 142 -25.51 -7.33 -2.24
C VAL A 142 -24.85 -8.10 -3.36
N LEU A 143 -23.85 -8.89 -3.00
CA LEU A 143 -23.16 -9.77 -3.91
C LEU A 143 -23.75 -11.17 -3.78
N ASP A 144 -24.33 -11.66 -4.88
CA ASP A 144 -24.72 -13.05 -5.02
C ASP A 144 -23.48 -13.86 -5.41
N LEU A 145 -23.06 -14.75 -4.51
CA LEU A 145 -21.94 -15.66 -4.68
C LEU A 145 -22.44 -16.99 -5.27
N LYS A 146 -21.58 -18.01 -5.33
CA LYS A 146 -22.01 -19.34 -5.74
C LYS A 146 -22.92 -19.97 -4.66
N GLU A 147 -23.89 -20.77 -5.10
CA GLU A 147 -24.74 -21.63 -4.25
C GLU A 147 -25.66 -20.90 -3.24
N GLY A 148 -26.10 -19.68 -3.56
CA GLY A 148 -27.07 -18.94 -2.74
C GLY A 148 -26.47 -18.26 -1.50
N LEU A 149 -25.14 -18.29 -1.36
CA LEU A 149 -24.42 -17.45 -0.40
C LEU A 149 -24.47 -16.00 -0.87
N GLN A 150 -24.82 -15.08 0.02
CA GLN A 150 -24.84 -13.65 -0.28
C GLN A 150 -23.98 -12.88 0.71
N ASP A 151 -23.21 -11.95 0.19
CA ASP A 151 -22.54 -10.94 0.99
C ASP A 151 -23.35 -9.65 0.96
N VAL A 152 -23.77 -9.22 2.16
CA VAL A 152 -24.51 -7.97 2.37
C VAL A 152 -23.56 -6.96 2.98
N MET A 153 -23.25 -5.90 2.24
CA MET A 153 -22.27 -4.92 2.69
C MET A 153 -22.64 -3.50 2.29
N THR A 154 -22.01 -2.53 2.94
CA THR A 154 -22.02 -1.13 2.49
C THR A 154 -20.85 -0.86 1.54
N SER A 155 -20.95 0.21 0.76
CA SER A 155 -19.82 0.84 0.05
C SER A 155 -19.94 2.35 0.18
N SER A 156 -18.82 2.98 0.50
CA SER A 156 -18.70 4.43 0.56
C SER A 156 -17.28 4.85 0.20
N ILE A 157 -17.15 5.97 -0.51
CA ILE A 157 -15.86 6.54 -0.87
C ILE A 157 -15.72 7.86 -0.14
N ILE A 158 -14.60 8.02 0.59
CA ILE A 158 -14.25 9.23 1.31
C ILE A 158 -12.85 9.69 0.93
N VAL A 159 -12.63 11.00 0.80
CA VAL A 159 -11.30 11.57 0.57
C VAL A 159 -10.82 12.18 1.87
N THR A 160 -9.86 11.54 2.53
CA THR A 160 -9.41 11.91 3.89
C THR A 160 -7.98 11.42 4.14
N ASP A 161 -7.49 11.52 5.38
CA ASP A 161 -6.30 10.80 5.87
C ASP A 161 -6.63 9.44 6.48
N ASN A 162 -5.59 8.69 6.88
CA ASN A 162 -5.74 7.36 7.48
C ASN A 162 -6.65 7.36 8.73
N VAL A 163 -6.56 8.41 9.55
CA VAL A 163 -7.35 8.53 10.79
C VAL A 163 -8.81 8.77 10.45
N GLY A 164 -9.10 9.66 9.50
CA GLY A 164 -10.46 9.91 9.05
C GLY A 164 -11.09 8.69 8.36
N ALA A 165 -10.33 7.92 7.58
CA ALA A 165 -10.82 6.68 6.97
C ALA A 165 -11.21 5.65 8.04
N TYR A 166 -10.37 5.47 9.06
CA TYR A 166 -10.64 4.56 10.17
C TYR A 166 -11.84 5.03 11.02
N ASN A 167 -11.93 6.32 11.31
CA ASN A 167 -13.05 6.90 12.05
C ASN A 167 -14.38 6.77 11.28
N GLU A 168 -14.37 6.94 9.96
CA GLU A 168 -15.57 6.76 9.14
C GLU A 168 -16.01 5.29 9.09
N MET A 169 -15.06 4.35 9.01
CA MET A 169 -15.35 2.92 9.13
C MET A 169 -15.98 2.58 10.49
N LEU A 170 -15.42 3.10 11.59
CA LEU A 170 -16.00 2.93 12.93
C LEU A 170 -17.41 3.53 13.03
N ARG A 171 -17.63 4.71 12.44
CA ARG A 171 -18.96 5.34 12.40
C ARG A 171 -19.96 4.41 11.74
N ILE A 172 -19.68 3.93 10.52
CA ILE A 172 -20.59 3.05 9.77
C ILE A 172 -20.84 1.76 10.55
N SER A 173 -19.76 1.10 11.01
CA SER A 173 -19.82 -0.17 11.75
C SER A 173 -20.65 -0.05 13.03
N GLN A 174 -20.42 1.00 13.84
CA GLN A 174 -21.16 1.20 15.09
C GLN A 174 -22.64 1.48 14.83
N HIS A 175 -22.98 2.31 13.85
CA HIS A 175 -24.40 2.61 13.57
C HIS A 175 -25.15 1.38 13.04
N LEU A 176 -24.51 0.53 12.23
CA LEU A 176 -25.12 -0.73 11.81
C LEU A 176 -25.37 -1.66 13.02
N ARG A 177 -24.43 -1.73 13.98
CA ARG A 177 -24.65 -2.45 15.23
C ARG A 177 -25.79 -1.86 16.05
N ASP A 178 -25.90 -0.54 16.14
CA ASP A 178 -26.98 0.15 16.85
C ASP A 178 -28.36 -0.08 16.19
N PHE A 179 -28.39 -0.30 14.87
CA PHE A 179 -29.58 -0.73 14.14
C PHE A 179 -29.89 -2.24 14.28
N GLY A 180 -29.06 -2.98 15.02
CA GLY A 180 -29.25 -4.41 15.30
C GLY A 180 -28.63 -5.37 14.29
N TYR A 181 -27.76 -4.89 13.38
CA TYR A 181 -27.04 -5.78 12.47
C TYR A 181 -25.81 -6.41 13.13
N ASP A 182 -25.56 -7.69 12.83
CA ASP A 182 -24.33 -8.37 13.17
C ASP A 182 -23.26 -8.05 12.12
N VAL A 183 -22.37 -7.10 12.42
CA VAL A 183 -21.23 -6.75 11.55
C VAL A 183 -20.13 -7.82 11.69
N VAL A 184 -19.81 -8.46 10.57
CA VAL A 184 -18.90 -9.62 10.47
C VAL A 184 -17.56 -9.29 9.82
N ARG A 185 -17.44 -8.13 9.16
CA ARG A 185 -16.20 -7.66 8.54
C ARG A 185 -16.23 -6.15 8.33
N ASP A 186 -15.10 -5.52 8.56
CA ASP A 186 -14.81 -4.13 8.20
C ASP A 186 -13.55 -4.11 7.33
N LYS A 187 -13.63 -3.46 6.17
CA LYS A 187 -12.55 -3.39 5.18
C LYS A 187 -12.35 -1.94 4.72
N ILE A 188 -11.09 -1.53 4.64
CA ILE A 188 -10.68 -0.22 4.07
C ILE A 188 -9.72 -0.48 2.93
N GLU A 189 -10.09 0.05 1.77
CA GLU A 189 -9.32 -0.01 0.54
C GLU A 189 -8.92 1.38 0.10
N THR A 190 -7.86 1.45 -0.69
CA THR A 190 -7.33 2.71 -1.20
C THR A 190 -6.74 2.50 -2.58
N VAL A 191 -6.47 3.60 -3.25
CA VAL A 191 -5.76 3.64 -4.52
C VAL A 191 -4.36 2.99 -4.45
N PRO A 192 -3.88 2.39 -5.55
CA PRO A 192 -2.62 1.64 -5.61
C PRO A 192 -1.36 2.52 -5.55
N TRP A 193 -1.51 3.85 -5.45
CA TRP A 193 -0.42 4.80 -5.21
C TRP A 193 -0.44 5.39 -3.79
N HIS A 194 -1.20 4.79 -2.87
CA HIS A 194 -1.18 5.15 -1.45
C HIS A 194 0.20 4.84 -0.82
N PRO A 195 0.75 5.66 0.09
CA PRO A 195 2.10 5.46 0.65
C PRO A 195 2.34 4.12 1.37
N ALA A 196 1.28 3.50 1.89
CA ALA A 196 1.31 2.18 2.54
C ALA A 196 1.29 0.98 1.56
N VAL A 197 1.23 1.22 0.25
CA VAL A 197 1.29 0.18 -0.78
C VAL A 197 2.74 -0.30 -0.93
N PRO A 198 3.01 -1.62 -0.97
CA PRO A 198 4.36 -2.14 -1.07
C PRO A 198 5.01 -1.74 -2.39
N LEU A 199 6.21 -1.15 -2.28
CA LEU A 199 7.07 -0.82 -3.42
C LEU A 199 8.12 -1.91 -3.67
N PHE A 200 8.46 -2.66 -2.62
CA PHE A 200 9.41 -3.76 -2.66
C PHE A 200 8.82 -5.00 -1.98
N GLU A 201 9.36 -6.19 -2.29
CA GLU A 201 8.91 -7.46 -1.72
C GLU A 201 9.05 -7.51 -0.19
N GLU A 202 10.05 -6.84 0.36
CA GLU A 202 10.27 -6.71 1.80
C GLU A 202 9.16 -5.93 2.53
N ASP A 203 8.42 -5.07 1.81
CA ASP A 203 7.33 -4.26 2.37
C ASP A 203 5.99 -5.00 2.37
N VAL A 204 5.93 -6.20 1.80
CA VAL A 204 4.70 -6.98 1.65
C VAL A 204 4.18 -7.38 3.03
N ASN A 205 2.94 -6.97 3.32
CA ASN A 205 2.24 -7.37 4.52
C ASN A 205 1.25 -8.49 4.17
N PRO A 206 1.30 -9.67 4.82
CA PRO A 206 0.42 -10.80 4.49
C PRO A 206 -1.07 -10.51 4.77
N ASN A 207 -1.37 -9.50 5.59
CA ASN A 207 -2.74 -9.09 5.91
C ASN A 207 -3.25 -7.96 5.00
N ARG A 208 -2.50 -7.61 3.95
CA ARG A 208 -2.87 -6.58 2.97
C ARG A 208 -2.65 -7.13 1.57
N TYR A 209 -3.48 -6.72 0.64
CA TYR A 209 -3.46 -7.31 -0.69
C TYR A 209 -3.98 -6.34 -1.73
N PHE A 210 -3.54 -6.54 -2.96
CA PHE A 210 -4.15 -5.86 -4.09
C PHE A 210 -5.42 -6.59 -4.48
N GLU A 211 -6.43 -5.83 -4.87
CA GLU A 211 -7.69 -6.32 -5.40
C GLU A 211 -7.99 -5.59 -6.70
N CYS A 212 -8.55 -6.31 -7.68
CA CYS A 212 -9.03 -5.72 -8.91
C CYS A 212 -10.43 -6.25 -9.21
N HIS A 213 -11.38 -5.33 -9.39
CA HIS A 213 -12.73 -5.64 -9.84
C HIS A 213 -12.87 -5.32 -11.32
N ILE A 214 -13.19 -6.32 -12.13
CA ILE A 214 -13.46 -6.17 -13.57
C ILE A 214 -14.94 -6.40 -13.81
N ASN A 215 -15.63 -5.38 -14.34
CA ASN A 215 -17.04 -5.48 -14.72
C ASN A 215 -17.15 -5.99 -16.17
N ILE A 216 -17.78 -7.14 -16.34
CA ILE A 216 -17.97 -7.78 -17.64
C ILE A 216 -19.46 -7.97 -17.90
N VAL A 217 -19.96 -7.45 -19.01
CA VAL A 217 -21.37 -7.58 -19.40
C VAL A 217 -21.54 -8.88 -20.18
N VAL A 218 -22.28 -9.84 -19.62
CA VAL A 218 -22.43 -11.20 -20.18
C VAL A 218 -23.87 -11.70 -20.11
N ASN A 219 -24.19 -12.66 -20.96
CA ASN A 219 -25.32 -13.57 -20.77
C ASN A 219 -24.85 -14.86 -20.03
N ASP A 220 -25.76 -15.82 -19.82
CA ASP A 220 -25.43 -17.05 -19.08
C ASP A 220 -24.43 -17.97 -19.83
N GLU A 221 -24.48 -18.01 -21.17
CA GLU A 221 -23.52 -18.80 -21.97
C GLU A 221 -22.10 -18.22 -21.88
N GLU A 222 -21.97 -16.90 -22.06
CA GLU A 222 -20.71 -16.17 -21.94
C GLU A 222 -20.16 -16.23 -20.50
N ARG A 223 -21.03 -16.25 -19.49
CA ARG A 223 -20.62 -16.47 -18.10
C ARG A 223 -19.96 -17.84 -17.93
N GLN A 224 -20.55 -18.90 -18.49
CA GLN A 224 -19.97 -20.23 -18.39
C GLN A 224 -18.60 -20.28 -19.09
N LEU A 225 -18.49 -19.64 -20.26
CA LEU A 225 -17.22 -19.49 -20.97
C LEU A 225 -16.15 -18.80 -20.10
N LEU A 226 -16.50 -17.73 -19.36
CA LEU A 226 -15.57 -17.05 -18.46
C LEU A 226 -15.11 -17.95 -17.30
N VAL A 227 -16.02 -18.75 -16.74
CA VAL A 227 -15.69 -19.71 -15.67
C VAL A 227 -14.71 -20.75 -16.19
N ASP A 228 -15.01 -21.35 -17.35
CA ASP A 228 -14.16 -22.36 -17.98
C ASP A 228 -12.78 -21.79 -18.34
N TRP A 229 -12.75 -20.54 -18.83
CA TRP A 229 -11.51 -19.82 -19.12
C TRP A 229 -10.67 -19.56 -17.86
N ASN A 230 -11.28 -19.07 -16.79
CA ASN A 230 -10.62 -18.80 -15.51
C ASN A 230 -9.98 -20.07 -14.94
N ASP A 231 -10.67 -21.20 -15.03
CA ASP A 231 -10.18 -22.50 -14.57
C ASP A 231 -9.08 -23.05 -15.49
N ARG A 232 -9.30 -23.04 -16.82
CA ARG A 232 -8.34 -23.55 -17.81
C ARG A 232 -7.00 -22.84 -17.75
N PHE A 233 -7.01 -21.53 -17.54
CA PHE A 233 -5.79 -20.71 -17.50
C PHE A 233 -5.29 -20.44 -16.07
N ASN A 234 -5.94 -21.04 -15.06
CA ASN A 234 -5.59 -20.88 -13.65
C ASN A 234 -5.39 -19.40 -13.25
N VAL A 235 -6.32 -18.54 -13.68
CA VAL A 235 -6.22 -17.09 -13.48
C VAL A 235 -6.46 -16.73 -12.01
N GLY A 236 -7.24 -17.55 -11.29
CA GLY A 236 -7.45 -17.38 -9.85
C GLY A 236 -8.42 -16.25 -9.50
N GLY A 237 -9.26 -15.85 -10.46
CA GLY A 237 -10.30 -14.86 -10.22
C GLY A 237 -11.62 -15.48 -9.79
N HIS A 238 -12.45 -14.64 -9.19
CA HIS A 238 -13.72 -15.02 -8.59
C HIS A 238 -14.87 -14.24 -9.19
N PHE A 239 -16.03 -14.90 -9.28
CA PHE A 239 -17.20 -14.36 -9.95
C PHE A 239 -18.31 -14.09 -8.94
N SER A 240 -18.82 -12.86 -8.93
CA SER A 240 -20.03 -12.48 -8.17
C SER A 240 -20.94 -11.57 -8.99
N LYS A 241 -22.25 -11.59 -8.68
CA LYS A 241 -23.24 -10.72 -9.34
C LYS A 241 -23.79 -9.73 -8.34
N ASN A 242 -23.86 -8.46 -8.71
CA ASN A 242 -24.55 -7.48 -7.87
C ASN A 242 -26.06 -7.61 -8.11
N VAL A 243 -26.81 -8.03 -7.10
CA VAL A 243 -28.26 -8.30 -7.18
C VAL A 243 -29.05 -7.07 -7.64
N PHE A 244 -28.56 -5.87 -7.37
CA PHE A 244 -29.23 -4.62 -7.74
C PHE A 244 -28.89 -4.11 -9.14
N LYS A 245 -27.99 -4.77 -9.90
CA LYS A 245 -27.53 -4.30 -11.22
C LYS A 245 -27.82 -5.32 -12.33
N ARG A 246 -29.08 -5.38 -12.76
CA ARG A 246 -29.47 -6.13 -13.98
C ARG A 246 -29.63 -5.17 -15.15
N ILE A 247 -29.17 -5.56 -16.35
CA ILE A 247 -29.25 -4.70 -17.55
C ILE A 247 -30.56 -4.98 -18.29
N ASN A 248 -30.83 -6.24 -18.60
CA ASN A 248 -32.08 -6.68 -19.23
C ASN A 248 -32.37 -8.15 -18.84
N GLU A 249 -33.30 -8.80 -19.52
CA GLU A 249 -33.69 -10.20 -19.22
C GLU A 249 -32.54 -11.19 -19.43
N THR A 250 -31.68 -10.95 -20.42
CA THR A 250 -30.61 -11.86 -20.86
C THR A 250 -29.22 -11.45 -20.37
N ASP A 251 -28.93 -10.16 -20.28
CA ASP A 251 -27.63 -9.61 -19.94
C ASP A 251 -27.57 -9.06 -18.51
N PHE A 252 -26.44 -9.32 -17.86
CA PHE A 252 -26.13 -8.82 -16.53
C PHE A 252 -24.65 -8.45 -16.43
N VAL A 253 -24.32 -7.67 -15.39
CA VAL A 253 -22.92 -7.35 -15.06
C VAL A 253 -22.39 -8.45 -14.16
N GLN A 254 -21.44 -9.23 -14.69
CA GLN A 254 -20.62 -10.17 -13.94
C GLN A 254 -19.39 -9.42 -13.40
N MET A 255 -19.24 -9.38 -12.08
CA MET A 255 -18.01 -8.91 -11.46
C MET A 255 -17.02 -10.06 -11.44
N PHE A 256 -15.83 -9.83 -12.01
CA PHE A 256 -14.68 -10.73 -11.98
C PHE A 256 -13.59 -10.09 -11.11
N THR A 257 -13.34 -10.69 -9.95
CA THR A 257 -12.46 -10.13 -8.90
C THR A 257 -11.17 -10.93 -8.83
N LEU A 258 -10.04 -10.25 -8.91
CA LEU A 258 -8.69 -10.83 -8.78
C LEU A 258 -8.00 -10.26 -7.56
N ARG A 259 -7.22 -11.10 -6.86
CA ARG A 259 -6.44 -10.67 -5.70
C ARG A 259 -5.01 -11.15 -5.81
N SER A 260 -4.08 -10.36 -5.30
CA SER A 260 -2.68 -10.78 -5.21
C SER A 260 -2.51 -12.08 -4.42
N THR A 261 -3.41 -12.38 -3.48
CA THR A 261 -3.39 -13.60 -2.66
C THR A 261 -4.01 -14.83 -3.32
N THR A 262 -4.83 -14.67 -4.37
CA THR A 262 -5.53 -15.78 -5.04
C THR A 262 -4.97 -16.12 -6.41
N ILE A 263 -4.08 -15.28 -6.95
CA ILE A 263 -3.39 -15.55 -8.22
C ILE A 263 -2.45 -16.74 -8.03
N LYS A 264 -2.79 -17.88 -8.65
CA LYS A 264 -2.14 -19.19 -8.45
C LYS A 264 -0.95 -19.46 -9.39
N ASN A 265 -0.32 -18.43 -9.94
CA ASN A 265 0.77 -18.61 -10.92
C ASN A 265 2.14 -18.29 -10.33
N SER A 266 3.19 -18.71 -11.02
CA SER A 266 4.61 -18.42 -10.74
C SER A 266 5.00 -16.92 -10.83
N TYR A 267 4.01 -16.03 -10.96
CA TYR A 267 4.17 -14.60 -10.86
C TYR A 267 4.01 -14.19 -9.39
N ASN A 268 5.11 -13.86 -8.74
CA ASN A 268 5.05 -13.20 -7.43
C ASN A 268 4.48 -11.79 -7.63
N VAL A 269 3.24 -11.58 -7.20
CA VAL A 269 2.57 -10.29 -7.30
C VAL A 269 2.72 -9.53 -5.98
N ASN A 270 3.87 -8.91 -5.83
CA ASN A 270 4.27 -8.29 -4.56
C ASN A 270 4.13 -6.77 -4.56
N THR A 271 4.17 -6.13 -5.73
CA THR A 271 4.10 -4.67 -5.87
C THR A 271 2.91 -4.23 -6.70
N ALA A 272 2.58 -2.93 -6.63
CA ALA A 272 1.53 -2.33 -7.47
C ALA A 272 1.82 -2.48 -8.97
N GLY A 273 3.09 -2.45 -9.35
CA GLY A 273 3.54 -2.63 -10.73
C GLY A 273 3.29 -4.06 -11.22
N ASP A 274 3.62 -5.05 -10.39
CA ASP A 274 3.42 -6.47 -10.72
C ASP A 274 1.94 -6.78 -10.88
N PHE A 275 1.11 -6.31 -9.94
CA PHE A 275 -0.33 -6.51 -10.00
C PHE A 275 -0.96 -5.81 -11.20
N SER A 276 -0.60 -4.55 -11.45
CA SER A 276 -1.11 -3.84 -12.63
C SER A 276 -0.74 -4.56 -13.93
N SER A 277 0.51 -5.02 -14.05
CA SER A 277 0.98 -5.77 -15.22
C SER A 277 0.21 -7.07 -15.42
N TYR A 278 -0.05 -7.81 -14.33
CA TYR A 278 -0.86 -9.02 -14.36
C TYR A 278 -2.31 -8.74 -14.78
N ILE A 279 -2.93 -7.67 -14.24
CA ILE A 279 -4.27 -7.25 -14.63
C ILE A 279 -4.33 -6.89 -16.11
N TYR A 280 -3.34 -6.15 -16.64
CA TYR A 280 -3.32 -5.82 -18.07
C TYR A 280 -3.18 -7.05 -18.96
N LEU A 281 -2.37 -8.04 -18.56
CA LEU A 281 -2.30 -9.33 -19.25
C LEU A 281 -3.64 -10.06 -19.25
N VAL A 282 -4.35 -10.05 -18.12
CA VAL A 282 -5.70 -10.64 -18.01
C VAL A 282 -6.69 -9.92 -18.92
N LEU A 283 -6.68 -8.58 -18.91
CA LEU A 283 -7.55 -7.77 -19.77
C LEU A 283 -7.28 -8.02 -21.25
N GLU A 284 -6.02 -8.13 -21.67
CA GLU A 284 -5.66 -8.47 -23.04
C GLU A 284 -6.26 -9.83 -23.46
N LYS A 285 -6.10 -10.85 -22.61
CA LYS A 285 -6.66 -12.19 -22.86
C LYS A 285 -8.18 -12.22 -22.87
N LEU A 286 -8.83 -11.48 -21.97
CA LEU A 286 -10.29 -11.38 -21.93
C LEU A 286 -10.84 -10.70 -23.20
N ASN A 287 -10.19 -9.62 -23.65
CA ASN A 287 -10.61 -8.93 -24.88
C ASN A 287 -10.37 -9.76 -26.15
N GLY A 288 -9.44 -10.70 -26.12
CA GLY A 288 -9.17 -11.65 -27.20
C GLY A 288 -9.86 -13.01 -27.05
N LEU A 289 -10.78 -13.18 -26.10
CA LEU A 289 -11.41 -14.46 -25.83
C LEU A 289 -12.48 -14.79 -26.88
N ASP A 290 -12.22 -15.82 -27.69
CA ASP A 290 -13.19 -16.34 -28.65
C ASP A 290 -14.49 -16.76 -27.94
N GLY A 291 -15.62 -16.23 -28.42
CA GLY A 291 -16.95 -16.47 -27.85
C GLY A 291 -17.42 -15.40 -26.86
N LEU A 292 -16.53 -14.52 -26.38
CA LEU A 292 -16.94 -13.33 -25.64
C LEU A 292 -17.13 -12.16 -26.62
N ARG A 293 -18.31 -11.53 -26.61
CA ARG A 293 -18.57 -10.40 -27.51
C ARG A 293 -17.63 -9.22 -27.22
N SER A 294 -17.22 -8.54 -28.30
CA SER A 294 -16.35 -7.36 -28.22
C SER A 294 -17.00 -6.24 -27.41
N GLY A 295 -16.21 -5.56 -26.59
CA GLY A 295 -16.69 -4.48 -25.71
C GLY A 295 -17.40 -4.95 -24.43
N SER A 296 -17.41 -6.25 -24.12
CA SER A 296 -18.01 -6.76 -22.87
C SER A 296 -17.30 -6.28 -21.61
N VAL A 297 -16.00 -6.04 -21.68
CA VAL A 297 -15.19 -5.56 -20.54
C VAL A 297 -15.37 -4.06 -20.40
N MET A 298 -16.14 -3.64 -19.38
CA MET A 298 -16.61 -2.25 -19.26
C MET A 298 -15.65 -1.37 -18.47
N LYS A 299 -15.24 -1.85 -17.30
CA LYS A 299 -14.42 -1.09 -16.35
C LYS A 299 -13.63 -2.07 -15.51
N HIS A 300 -12.41 -1.68 -15.16
CA HIS A 300 -11.67 -2.29 -14.06
C HIS A 300 -11.31 -1.22 -13.02
N THR A 301 -11.23 -1.62 -11.75
CA THR A 301 -10.73 -0.78 -10.65
C THR A 301 -9.67 -1.59 -9.93
N ILE A 302 -8.47 -1.03 -9.76
CA ILE A 302 -7.39 -1.62 -8.95
C ILE A 302 -7.32 -0.87 -7.63
N GLU A 303 -7.31 -1.61 -6.55
CA GLU A 303 -7.34 -1.11 -5.18
C GLU A 303 -6.36 -1.91 -4.31
N TYR A 304 -6.07 -1.37 -3.13
CA TYR A 304 -5.20 -1.99 -2.14
C TYR A 304 -5.91 -2.02 -0.79
N ALA A 305 -6.17 -3.21 -0.27
CA ALA A 305 -6.77 -3.42 1.03
C ALA A 305 -5.72 -3.16 2.12
N ILE A 306 -5.87 -2.04 2.83
CA ILE A 306 -4.93 -1.62 3.88
C ILE A 306 -5.34 -2.09 5.28
N PHE A 307 -6.63 -2.40 5.43
CA PHE A 307 -7.25 -2.88 6.67
C PHE A 307 -8.41 -3.82 6.34
N ASP A 308 -8.47 -4.96 7.03
CA ASP A 308 -9.51 -5.97 6.87
C ASP A 308 -9.61 -6.78 8.16
N THR A 309 -10.75 -6.75 8.85
CA THR A 309 -10.93 -7.47 10.12
C THR A 309 -11.13 -8.97 9.94
N ASN A 310 -11.46 -9.43 8.72
CA ASN A 310 -11.70 -10.83 8.44
C ASN A 310 -11.33 -11.18 6.99
N ILE A 311 -10.03 -11.30 6.72
CA ILE A 311 -9.48 -11.71 5.42
C ILE A 311 -10.00 -13.10 5.02
N ALA A 312 -10.25 -13.96 6.01
CA ALA A 312 -10.78 -15.30 5.81
C ALA A 312 -12.29 -15.33 5.48
N HIS A 313 -13.01 -14.20 5.55
CA HIS A 313 -14.42 -14.11 5.17
C HIS A 313 -14.66 -14.63 3.75
N ASP A 314 -13.70 -14.38 2.87
CA ASP A 314 -13.75 -14.81 1.47
C ASP A 314 -13.19 -16.23 1.27
N THR A 315 -12.86 -16.97 2.34
CA THR A 315 -12.42 -18.38 2.22
C THR A 315 -13.52 -19.27 1.64
N SER A 316 -14.79 -18.87 1.82
CA SER A 316 -15.96 -19.42 1.13
C SER A 316 -15.87 -19.31 -0.40
N TRP A 317 -15.03 -18.40 -0.92
CA TRP A 317 -14.71 -18.27 -2.34
C TRP A 317 -13.56 -19.18 -2.77
N VAL A 318 -12.72 -19.64 -1.82
CA VAL A 318 -11.44 -20.35 -2.04
C VAL A 318 -11.59 -21.87 -1.88
N THR A 319 -12.47 -22.35 -1.00
CA THR A 319 -12.80 -23.77 -0.93
C THR A 319 -13.63 -24.17 -2.14
N LYS A 320 -12.96 -24.74 -3.14
CA LYS A 320 -13.61 -25.70 -4.03
C LYS A 320 -14.29 -26.72 -3.13
N GLY A 321 -15.58 -26.96 -3.32
CA GLY A 321 -16.22 -28.15 -2.77
C GLY A 321 -15.33 -29.36 -3.05
N GLU A 322 -15.17 -30.18 -2.01
CA GLU A 322 -14.55 -31.50 -2.11
C GLU A 322 -15.18 -32.35 -3.22
#